data_AF-A0A3R7NAB8-F1
#
_entry.id   AF-A0A3R7NAB8-F1
#
_cell.length_a   1.000
_cell.length_b   1.000
_cell.length_c   1.000
_cell.angle_alpha   90.00
_cell.angle_beta   90.00
_cell.angle_gamma   90.00
#
_symmetry.space_group_name_H-M   'P 1'
#
loop_
_entity.id
_entity.type
_entity.pdbx_description
1 polymer ?
#
loop_
_entity_poly.entity_id
_entity_poly.type
_entity_poly.pdbx_seq_one_letter_code
_entity_poly.pdbx_strand_id
1 'polypeptide(L)'
;MEKQLHVIASDFVAFYRELSRHSLLTPERLNMDAFQAIFDRMHMEYLHYAGSSSTQPFHVEVVENVLQLAAAYLSLPTDVSPSSRAFGLYLVFFLYASQPSIDTSPVKVRVARGTLQSYLDDIADSVEDADPQPAFAAQLSRRVTDGEKRILLALHKAGAWHIMPFVDISVHLQTLLKVHDAEGVPLGRGGAKVQRQQHQMTNAVVSDTALSRELEAYEAMKRRLGLNDALGGN
;
A
#
# COMPACT_ATOMS: atom_id res chain seq x y z
N MET A 1 -8.80 -13.95 -12.45
CA MET A 1 -8.48 -12.92 -11.45
C MET A 1 -7.59 -13.48 -10.32
N GLU A 2 -8.06 -14.40 -9.47
CA GLU A 2 -7.25 -14.89 -8.32
C GLU A 2 -5.88 -15.48 -8.69
N LYS A 3 -5.81 -16.35 -9.71
CA LYS A 3 -4.53 -16.91 -10.19
C LYS A 3 -3.54 -15.85 -10.66
N GLN A 4 -4.04 -14.78 -11.27
CA GLN A 4 -3.22 -13.68 -11.77
C GLN A 4 -2.69 -12.82 -10.62
N LEU A 5 -3.55 -12.47 -9.65
CA LEU A 5 -3.14 -11.76 -8.45
C LEU A 5 -2.08 -12.54 -7.67
N HIS A 6 -2.21 -13.87 -7.62
CA HIS A 6 -1.22 -14.74 -6.98
C HIS A 6 0.14 -14.66 -7.66
N VAL A 7 0.20 -14.72 -9.00
CA VAL A 7 1.45 -14.60 -9.76
C VAL A 7 2.11 -13.24 -9.52
N ILE A 8 1.35 -12.15 -9.65
CA ILE A 8 1.89 -10.79 -9.41
C ILE A 8 2.40 -10.66 -7.97
N ALA A 9 1.63 -11.16 -6.99
CA ALA A 9 2.03 -11.16 -5.60
C ALA A 9 3.31 -11.98 -5.36
N SER A 10 3.47 -13.15 -6.00
CA SER A 10 4.70 -13.96 -5.91
C SER A 10 5.92 -13.20 -6.40
N ASP A 11 5.79 -12.45 -7.49
CA ASP A 11 6.88 -11.61 -8.01
C ASP A 11 7.19 -10.43 -7.09
N PHE A 12 6.16 -9.83 -6.46
CA PHE A 12 6.37 -8.82 -5.41
C PHE A 12 7.08 -9.39 -4.18
N VAL A 13 6.74 -10.62 -3.76
CA VAL A 13 7.43 -11.29 -2.66
C VAL A 13 8.89 -11.59 -3.00
N ALA A 14 9.15 -12.05 -4.23
CA ALA A 14 10.51 -12.25 -4.72
C ALA A 14 11.31 -10.94 -4.71
N PHE A 15 10.68 -9.84 -5.13
CA PHE A 15 11.30 -8.51 -5.13
C PHE A 15 11.58 -8.01 -3.71
N TYR A 16 10.61 -8.15 -2.81
CA TYR A 16 10.77 -7.83 -1.40
C TYR A 16 11.90 -8.64 -0.75
N ARG A 17 11.99 -9.95 -1.07
CA ARG A 17 13.06 -10.84 -0.62
C ARG A 17 14.42 -10.38 -1.14
N GLU A 18 14.51 -9.96 -2.40
CA GLU A 18 15.77 -9.49 -2.97
C GLU A 18 16.24 -8.18 -2.31
N LEU A 19 15.34 -7.21 -2.10
CA LEU A 19 15.65 -6.00 -1.33
C LEU A 19 16.08 -6.32 0.11
N SER A 20 15.42 -7.29 0.75
CA SER A 20 15.79 -7.78 2.07
C SER A 20 17.20 -8.40 2.07
N ARG A 21 17.53 -9.18 1.05
CA ARG A 21 18.84 -9.84 0.88
C ARG A 21 19.98 -8.82 0.75
N HIS A 22 19.73 -7.70 0.07
CA HIS A 22 20.68 -6.58 -0.02
C HIS A 22 20.63 -5.64 1.21
N SER A 23 19.84 -5.97 2.23
CA SER A 23 19.63 -5.14 3.43
C SER A 23 19.17 -3.72 3.10
N LEU A 24 18.34 -3.56 2.07
CA LEU A 24 17.85 -2.27 1.60
C LEU A 24 16.57 -1.84 2.32
N LEU A 25 15.82 -2.76 2.93
CA LEU A 25 14.55 -2.46 3.62
C LEU A 25 14.75 -1.83 5.03
N THR A 26 15.65 -0.86 5.13
CA THR A 26 15.86 -0.04 6.33
C THR A 26 15.74 1.45 5.97
N PRO A 27 15.36 2.32 6.94
CA PRO A 27 15.20 3.75 6.68
C PRO A 27 16.45 4.43 6.12
N GLU A 28 17.65 3.95 6.46
CA GLU A 28 18.93 4.54 6.07
C GLU A 28 19.39 4.10 4.68
N ARG A 29 18.94 2.94 4.21
CA ARG A 29 19.44 2.30 2.98
C ARG A 29 18.43 2.31 1.84
N LEU A 30 17.14 2.38 2.14
CA LEU A 30 16.09 2.46 1.13
C LEU A 30 16.09 3.86 0.48
N ASN A 31 16.53 3.95 -0.77
CA ASN A 31 16.49 5.16 -1.57
C ASN A 31 16.12 4.84 -3.03
N MET A 32 15.86 5.87 -3.83
CA MET A 32 15.37 5.72 -5.20
C MET A 32 16.33 4.91 -6.07
N ASP A 33 17.63 5.24 -6.03
CA ASP A 33 18.64 4.60 -6.88
C ASP A 33 18.81 3.11 -6.53
N ALA A 34 18.87 2.79 -5.22
CA ALA A 34 19.01 1.41 -4.76
C ALA A 34 17.77 0.57 -5.09
N PHE A 35 16.57 1.15 -4.96
CA PHE A 35 15.33 0.47 -5.31
C PHE A 35 15.23 0.25 -6.83
N GLN A 36 15.52 1.29 -7.62
CA GLN A 36 15.53 1.24 -9.07
C GLN A 36 16.49 0.16 -9.59
N ALA A 37 17.71 0.08 -9.04
CA ALA A 37 18.71 -0.90 -9.47
C ALA A 37 18.19 -2.34 -9.34
N ILE A 38 17.43 -2.67 -8.30
CA ILE A 38 16.85 -4.00 -8.14
C ILE A 38 15.57 -4.14 -8.99
N PHE A 39 14.75 -3.09 -9.09
CA PHE A 39 13.54 -3.06 -9.93
C PHE A 39 13.88 -3.37 -11.40
N ASP A 40 14.87 -2.67 -11.95
CA ASP A 40 15.34 -2.82 -13.33
C ASP A 40 15.97 -4.19 -13.54
N ARG A 41 16.78 -4.66 -12.59
CA ARG A 41 17.41 -5.99 -12.64
C ARG A 41 16.39 -7.12 -12.64
N MET A 42 15.28 -6.95 -11.93
CA MET A 42 14.18 -7.92 -11.89
C MET A 42 13.14 -7.68 -12.98
N HIS A 43 13.33 -6.66 -13.82
CA HIS A 43 12.44 -6.27 -14.91
C HIS A 43 10.99 -6.01 -14.48
N MET A 44 10.76 -5.55 -13.24
CA MET A 44 9.42 -5.51 -12.62
C MET A 44 8.33 -4.80 -13.44
N GLU A 45 8.69 -3.91 -14.36
CA GLU A 45 7.78 -3.31 -15.35
C GLU A 45 7.04 -4.35 -16.22
N TYR A 46 7.59 -5.55 -16.42
CA TYR A 46 6.96 -6.61 -17.23
C TYR A 46 5.58 -7.01 -16.70
N LEU A 47 5.32 -6.80 -15.41
CA LEU A 47 4.06 -7.16 -14.77
C LEU A 47 2.85 -6.43 -15.38
N HIS A 48 3.03 -5.23 -15.93
CA HIS A 48 1.98 -4.53 -16.68
C HIS A 48 1.52 -5.28 -17.93
N TYR A 49 2.42 -6.11 -18.49
CA TYR A 49 2.24 -6.88 -19.71
C TYR A 49 1.84 -8.34 -19.42
N ALA A 50 1.65 -8.71 -18.15
CA ALA A 50 1.24 -10.06 -17.77
C ALA A 50 -0.16 -10.37 -18.34
N GLY A 51 -0.25 -11.37 -19.22
CA GLY A 51 -1.50 -11.73 -19.91
C GLY A 51 -1.74 -11.00 -21.24
N SER A 52 -0.76 -10.24 -21.72
CA SER A 52 -0.78 -9.60 -23.05
C SER A 52 -0.64 -10.60 -24.21
N SER A 53 -1.06 -10.15 -25.40
CA SER A 53 -0.85 -10.84 -26.67
C SER A 53 -0.11 -9.94 -27.66
N SER A 54 0.33 -10.50 -28.79
CA SER A 54 1.01 -9.71 -29.83
C SER A 54 0.14 -8.59 -30.43
N THR A 55 -1.18 -8.66 -30.28
CA THR A 55 -2.13 -7.65 -30.78
C THR A 55 -2.68 -6.75 -29.68
N GLN A 56 -2.53 -7.13 -28.42
CA GLN A 56 -2.94 -6.33 -27.26
C GLN A 56 -1.80 -6.34 -26.23
N PRO A 57 -0.91 -5.32 -26.25
CA PRO A 57 0.32 -5.34 -25.47
C PRO A 57 0.07 -5.26 -23.96
N PHE A 58 -1.09 -4.77 -23.51
CA PHE A 58 -1.46 -4.78 -22.10
C PHE A 58 -2.97 -4.75 -21.92
N HIS A 59 -3.44 -5.12 -20.73
CA HIS A 59 -4.83 -4.93 -20.32
C HIS A 59 -4.87 -3.96 -19.13
N VAL A 60 -5.76 -2.98 -19.20
CA VAL A 60 -5.93 -1.97 -18.13
C VAL A 60 -6.21 -2.62 -16.78
N GLU A 61 -6.99 -3.71 -16.76
CA GLU A 61 -7.28 -4.49 -15.55
C GLU A 61 -6.01 -5.10 -14.92
N VAL A 62 -5.03 -5.50 -15.72
CA VAL A 62 -3.74 -6.01 -15.23
C VAL A 62 -2.98 -4.87 -14.54
N VAL A 63 -2.89 -3.72 -15.20
CA VAL A 63 -2.22 -2.52 -14.68
C VAL A 63 -2.87 -2.08 -13.37
N GLU A 64 -4.21 -2.06 -13.32
CA GLU A 64 -4.95 -1.78 -12.09
C GLU A 64 -4.59 -2.77 -10.98
N ASN A 65 -4.66 -4.08 -11.25
CA ASN A 65 -4.32 -5.11 -10.25
C ASN A 65 -2.88 -4.99 -9.74
N VAL A 66 -1.91 -4.69 -10.62
CA VAL A 66 -0.50 -4.46 -10.27
C VAL A 66 -0.37 -3.26 -9.32
N LEU A 67 -1.00 -2.13 -9.65
CA LEU A 67 -0.98 -0.93 -8.82
C LEU A 67 -1.74 -1.12 -7.50
N GLN A 68 -2.87 -1.83 -7.51
CA GLN A 68 -3.67 -2.09 -6.31
C GLN A 68 -3.01 -3.09 -5.37
N LEU A 69 -2.33 -4.12 -5.89
CA LEU A 69 -1.47 -4.98 -5.07
C LEU A 69 -0.33 -4.16 -4.44
N ALA A 70 0.34 -3.29 -5.21
CA ALA A 70 1.41 -2.46 -4.66
C ALA A 70 0.89 -1.51 -3.57
N ALA A 71 -0.27 -0.89 -3.79
CA ALA A 71 -0.92 -0.02 -2.82
C ALA A 71 -1.41 -0.76 -1.57
N ALA A 72 -1.72 -2.06 -1.65
CA ALA A 72 -2.15 -2.84 -0.49
C ALA A 72 -1.06 -2.93 0.60
N TYR A 73 0.22 -2.85 0.25
CA TYR A 73 1.31 -2.73 1.24
C TYR A 73 1.20 -1.47 2.11
N LEU A 74 0.65 -0.38 1.57
CA LEU A 74 0.47 0.89 2.31
C LEU A 74 -0.57 0.75 3.42
N SER A 75 -1.49 -0.20 3.29
CA SER A 75 -2.54 -0.46 4.28
C SER A 75 -2.07 -1.28 5.49
N LEU A 76 -0.87 -1.87 5.42
CA LEU A 76 -0.32 -2.66 6.51
C LEU A 76 0.11 -1.74 7.65
N PRO A 77 -0.31 -2.00 8.90
CA PRO A 77 0.14 -1.23 10.06
C PRO A 77 1.67 -1.31 10.21
N THR A 78 2.32 -0.16 10.36
CA THR A 78 3.78 -0.05 10.53
C THR A 78 4.30 -0.77 11.77
N ASP A 79 3.48 -0.85 12.81
CA ASP A 79 3.81 -1.57 14.05
C ASP A 79 3.97 -3.09 13.83
N VAL A 80 3.22 -3.64 12.86
CA VAL A 80 3.31 -5.06 12.49
C VAL A 80 4.32 -5.26 11.39
N SER A 81 4.39 -4.34 10.42
CA SER A 81 5.21 -4.46 9.22
C SER A 81 5.94 -3.15 8.89
N PRO A 82 7.07 -2.88 9.58
CA PRO A 82 7.72 -1.58 9.53
C PRO A 82 8.27 -1.22 8.15
N SER A 83 8.73 -2.21 7.39
CA SER A 83 9.34 -1.99 6.07
C SER A 83 8.36 -2.10 4.90
N SER A 84 7.18 -2.71 5.10
CA SER A 84 6.20 -2.91 4.01
C SER A 84 5.68 -1.61 3.44
N ARG A 85 5.44 -0.64 4.32
CA ARG A 85 4.83 0.62 3.92
C ARG A 85 5.74 1.38 2.96
N ALA A 86 7.01 1.54 3.34
CA ALA A 86 8.02 2.16 2.49
C ALA A 86 8.24 1.34 1.21
N PHE A 87 8.38 0.01 1.30
CA PHE A 87 8.48 -0.86 0.12
C PHE A 87 7.32 -0.64 -0.86
N GLY A 88 6.08 -0.66 -0.35
CA GLY A 88 4.86 -0.42 -1.12
C GLY A 88 4.85 0.92 -1.81
N LEU A 89 5.30 1.98 -1.12
CA LEU A 89 5.31 3.34 -1.67
C LEU A 89 6.30 3.47 -2.83
N TYR A 90 7.50 2.91 -2.68
CA TYR A 90 8.48 2.85 -3.76
C TYR A 90 7.98 1.99 -4.92
N LEU A 91 7.39 0.84 -4.63
CA LEU A 91 6.84 -0.06 -5.64
C LEU A 91 5.73 0.64 -6.45
N VAL A 92 4.79 1.31 -5.78
CA VAL A 92 3.74 2.13 -6.42
C VAL A 92 4.36 3.20 -7.31
N PHE A 93 5.40 3.89 -6.85
CA PHE A 93 6.06 4.93 -7.62
C PHE A 93 6.65 4.42 -8.93
N PHE A 94 7.47 3.37 -8.86
CA PHE A 94 8.11 2.81 -10.06
C PHE A 94 7.10 2.16 -11.00
N LEU A 95 6.10 1.45 -10.49
CA LEU A 95 5.05 0.85 -11.33
C LEU A 95 4.16 1.92 -11.97
N TYR A 96 3.77 2.96 -11.22
CA TYR A 96 2.99 4.07 -11.79
C TYR A 96 3.75 4.79 -12.89
N ALA A 97 5.06 5.01 -12.73
CA ALA A 97 5.89 5.69 -13.72
C ALA A 97 6.18 4.83 -14.97
N SER A 98 6.19 3.51 -14.83
CA SER A 98 6.47 2.55 -15.92
C SER A 98 5.21 1.93 -16.53
N GLN A 99 4.02 2.38 -16.11
CA GLN A 99 2.78 1.84 -16.66
C GLN A 99 2.65 2.20 -18.16
N PRO A 100 2.03 1.32 -18.96
CA PRO A 100 1.74 1.65 -20.34
C PRO A 100 0.74 2.82 -20.40
N SER A 101 0.88 3.66 -21.44
CA SER A 101 0.00 4.82 -21.64
C SER A 101 0.06 5.88 -20.54
N ILE A 102 1.17 5.97 -19.80
CA ILE A 102 1.43 6.99 -18.79
C ILE A 102 1.23 8.42 -19.31
N ASP A 103 1.59 8.66 -20.58
CA ASP A 103 1.50 9.99 -21.22
C ASP A 103 0.10 10.36 -21.71
N THR A 104 -0.82 9.39 -21.83
CA THR A 104 -2.13 9.61 -22.46
C THR A 104 -3.28 9.39 -21.48
N SER A 105 -3.36 8.22 -20.87
CA SER A 105 -4.46 7.83 -19.99
C SER A 105 -3.96 6.92 -18.85
N PRO A 106 -3.22 7.46 -17.88
CA PRO A 106 -2.67 6.67 -16.79
C PRO A 106 -3.77 6.13 -15.87
N VAL A 107 -3.61 4.88 -15.46
CA VAL A 107 -4.40 4.25 -14.39
C VAL A 107 -4.00 4.88 -13.06
N LYS A 108 -4.99 5.43 -12.37
CA LYS A 108 -4.79 6.02 -11.05
C LYS A 108 -4.80 4.96 -9.95
N VAL A 109 -4.00 5.19 -8.92
CA VAL A 109 -3.89 4.35 -7.75
C VAL A 109 -5.03 4.69 -6.80
N ARG A 110 -6.01 3.79 -6.68
CA ARG A 110 -7.05 3.89 -5.64
C ARG A 110 -6.40 3.72 -4.27
N VAL A 111 -6.73 4.64 -3.36
CA VAL A 111 -6.21 4.61 -1.99
C VAL A 111 -7.26 5.14 -1.03
N ALA A 112 -7.41 4.47 0.12
CA ALA A 112 -8.31 4.91 1.16
C ALA A 112 -7.77 6.19 1.80
N ARG A 113 -8.67 7.15 2.08
CA ARG A 113 -8.30 8.42 2.73
C ARG A 113 -7.53 8.19 4.04
N GLY A 114 -7.96 7.24 4.86
CA GLY A 114 -7.30 6.90 6.13
C GLY A 114 -5.83 6.47 5.96
N THR A 115 -5.51 5.74 4.89
CA THR A 115 -4.13 5.31 4.59
C THR A 115 -3.20 6.48 4.30
N LEU A 116 -3.65 7.44 3.47
CA LEU A 116 -2.87 8.64 3.20
C LEU A 116 -2.79 9.57 4.41
N GLN A 117 -3.89 9.70 5.17
CA GLN A 117 -3.92 10.53 6.37
C GLN A 117 -2.92 10.03 7.40
N SER A 118 -2.89 8.72 7.68
CA SER A 118 -1.90 8.11 8.58
C SER A 118 -0.46 8.38 8.14
N TYR A 119 -0.20 8.43 6.83
CA TYR A 119 1.12 8.78 6.30
C TYR A 119 1.49 10.25 6.56
N LEU A 120 0.52 11.16 6.45
CA LEU A 120 0.71 12.59 6.71
C LEU A 120 0.87 12.88 8.20
N ASP A 121 0.12 12.18 9.05
CA ASP A 121 0.22 12.29 10.51
C ASP A 121 1.62 11.88 10.99
N ASP A 122 2.14 10.75 10.48
CA ASP A 122 3.52 10.31 10.80
C ASP A 122 4.60 11.30 10.33
N ILE A 123 4.36 12.04 9.23
CA ILE A 123 5.27 13.11 8.78
C ILE A 123 5.23 14.29 9.74
N ALA A 124 4.05 14.67 10.23
CA ALA A 124 3.88 15.78 11.18
C ALA A 124 4.51 15.45 12.54
N ASP A 125 4.26 14.25 13.06
CA ASP A 125 4.84 13.77 14.33
C ASP A 125 6.38 13.72 14.28
N SER A 126 6.94 13.42 13.11
CA SER A 126 8.40 13.43 12.89
C SER A 126 9.03 14.84 12.96
N VAL A 127 8.24 15.91 12.89
CA VAL A 127 8.70 17.32 12.93
C VAL A 127 8.56 17.92 14.33
N GLU A 128 7.65 17.41 15.16
CA GLU A 128 7.34 18.00 16.48
C GLU A 128 8.10 17.37 17.67
N ASP A 129 8.68 16.16 17.53
CA ASP A 129 9.41 15.50 18.63
C ASP A 129 10.88 15.95 18.75
N ALA A 130 11.09 17.09 19.42
CA ALA A 130 12.37 17.52 19.99
C ALA A 130 12.47 17.27 21.52
N ASP A 131 11.58 16.46 22.11
CA ASP A 131 11.62 16.09 23.54
C ASP A 131 11.69 14.56 23.75
N PRO A 132 12.53 14.04 24.67
CA PRO A 132 12.85 12.63 24.73
C PRO A 132 11.89 11.86 25.66
N GLN A 133 10.99 11.06 25.10
CA GLN A 133 10.30 10.00 25.84
C GLN A 133 10.56 8.59 25.26
N PRO A 134 10.44 7.53 26.08
CA PRO A 134 11.11 6.24 25.86
C PRO A 134 10.36 5.30 24.89
N ALA A 135 9.64 5.83 23.89
CA ALA A 135 8.96 5.06 22.86
C ALA A 135 9.84 4.80 21.61
N PHE A 136 11.17 4.84 21.78
CA PHE A 136 12.17 4.80 20.71
C PHE A 136 11.95 3.65 19.70
N ALA A 137 11.47 2.49 20.13
CA ALA A 137 11.25 1.35 19.23
C ALA A 137 10.01 1.49 18.33
N ALA A 138 8.93 2.13 18.80
CA ALA A 138 7.70 2.34 18.03
C ALA A 138 7.81 3.54 17.08
N GLN A 139 8.56 4.57 17.49
CA GLN A 139 8.83 5.75 16.65
C GLN A 139 9.73 5.40 15.46
N LEU A 140 10.73 4.51 15.63
CA LEU A 140 11.62 4.11 14.54
C LEU A 140 10.88 3.43 13.38
N SER A 141 9.78 2.73 13.65
CA SER A 141 8.92 2.07 12.65
C SER A 141 7.93 3.01 11.95
N ARG A 142 7.68 4.21 12.51
CA ARG A 142 6.78 5.22 11.94
C ARG A 142 7.49 6.34 11.19
N ARG A 143 8.82 6.43 11.31
CA ARG A 143 9.62 7.45 10.61
C ARG A 143 9.46 7.36 9.09
N VAL A 144 8.87 8.40 8.52
CA VAL A 144 8.79 8.58 7.07
C VAL A 144 10.09 9.20 6.57
N THR A 145 10.80 8.48 5.71
CA THR A 145 12.08 8.92 5.15
C THR A 145 11.91 10.08 4.16
N ASP A 146 12.98 10.85 3.92
CA ASP A 146 12.94 11.92 2.91
C ASP A 146 12.67 11.39 1.49
N GLY A 147 13.09 10.14 1.20
CA GLY A 147 12.76 9.45 -0.03
C GLY A 147 11.25 9.23 -0.18
N GLU A 148 10.59 8.74 0.87
CA GLU A 148 9.13 8.57 0.89
C GLU A 148 8.40 9.91 0.72
N LYS A 149 8.85 10.98 1.39
CA LYS A 149 8.25 12.33 1.24
C LYS A 149 8.35 12.83 -0.20
N ARG A 150 9.50 12.65 -0.86
CA ARG A 150 9.71 13.03 -2.27
C ARG A 150 8.81 12.22 -3.20
N ILE A 151 8.67 10.92 -2.95
CA ILE A 151 7.79 10.03 -3.72
C ILE A 151 6.32 10.46 -3.57
N LEU A 152 5.85 10.68 -2.34
CA LEU A 152 4.48 11.13 -2.09
C LEU A 152 4.18 12.43 -2.83
N LEU A 153 5.10 13.40 -2.78
CA LEU A 153 4.98 14.67 -3.50
C LEU A 153 4.97 14.46 -5.02
N ALA A 154 5.83 13.60 -5.55
CA ALA A 154 5.90 13.31 -6.98
C ALA A 154 4.60 12.66 -7.48
N LEU A 155 4.08 11.66 -6.77
CA LEU A 155 2.81 11.00 -7.08
C LEU A 155 1.63 11.96 -6.97
N HIS A 156 1.64 12.88 -6.01
CA HIS A 156 0.64 13.93 -5.91
C HIS A 156 0.69 14.88 -7.11
N LYS A 157 1.88 15.38 -7.48
CA LYS A 157 2.07 16.28 -8.64
C LYS A 157 1.69 15.61 -9.96
N ALA A 158 1.91 14.31 -10.09
CA ALA A 158 1.51 13.52 -11.24
C ALA A 158 0.00 13.22 -11.29
N GLY A 159 -0.77 13.55 -10.25
CA GLY A 159 -2.20 13.20 -10.17
C GLY A 159 -2.44 11.69 -10.09
N ALA A 160 -1.47 10.94 -9.56
CA ALA A 160 -1.49 9.47 -9.52
C ALA A 160 -2.58 8.91 -8.60
N TRP A 161 -2.94 9.65 -7.55
CA TRP A 161 -3.87 9.18 -6.52
C TRP A 161 -5.33 9.36 -6.93
N HIS A 162 -6.12 8.30 -6.73
CA HIS A 162 -7.57 8.36 -6.69
C HIS A 162 -8.02 8.10 -5.25
N ILE A 163 -8.18 9.18 -4.48
CA ILE A 163 -8.50 9.10 -3.06
C ILE A 163 -10.00 8.78 -2.91
N MET A 164 -10.30 7.69 -2.21
CA MET A 164 -11.66 7.24 -1.94
C MET A 164 -11.91 7.22 -0.43
N PRO A 165 -13.16 7.40 0.03
CA PRO A 165 -13.48 7.30 1.45
C PRO A 165 -13.20 5.89 1.99
N PHE A 166 -13.59 4.87 1.22
CA PHE A 166 -13.32 3.47 1.48
C PHE A 166 -12.85 2.81 0.18
N VAL A 167 -11.86 1.93 0.28
CA VAL A 167 -11.41 1.07 -0.82
C VAL A 167 -11.44 -0.36 -0.34
N ASP A 168 -12.16 -1.23 -1.04
CA ASP A 168 -12.09 -2.66 -0.78
C ASP A 168 -10.81 -3.23 -1.37
N ILE A 169 -9.75 -3.22 -0.55
CA ILE A 169 -8.46 -3.85 -0.87
C ILE A 169 -8.36 -5.28 -0.34
N SER A 170 -9.45 -5.84 0.21
CA SER A 170 -9.41 -7.10 0.97
C SER A 170 -8.82 -8.25 0.16
N VAL A 171 -9.21 -8.38 -1.12
CA VAL A 171 -8.70 -9.44 -2.02
C VAL A 171 -7.20 -9.27 -2.30
N HIS A 172 -6.75 -8.03 -2.53
CA HIS A 172 -5.35 -7.70 -2.80
C HIS A 172 -4.49 -8.00 -1.56
N LEU A 173 -4.92 -7.50 -0.40
CA LEU A 173 -4.23 -7.68 0.88
C LEU A 173 -4.19 -9.14 1.30
N GLN A 174 -5.30 -9.87 1.22
CA GLN A 174 -5.34 -11.30 1.54
C GLN A 174 -4.43 -12.11 0.63
N THR A 175 -4.40 -11.80 -0.66
CA THR A 175 -3.49 -12.47 -1.61
C THR A 175 -2.04 -12.21 -1.25
N LEU A 176 -1.66 -10.96 -0.99
CA LEU A 176 -0.30 -10.62 -0.55
C LEU A 176 0.12 -11.39 0.69
N LEU A 177 -0.70 -11.36 1.74
CA LEU A 177 -0.39 -12.04 3.00
C LEU A 177 -0.24 -13.55 2.80
N LYS A 178 -1.17 -14.19 2.06
CA LYS A 178 -1.10 -15.62 1.76
C LYS A 178 0.17 -16.00 1.00
N VAL A 179 0.59 -15.19 0.03
CA VAL A 179 1.80 -15.48 -0.75
C VAL A 179 3.06 -15.25 0.06
N HIS A 180 3.14 -14.16 0.82
CA HIS A 180 4.27 -13.92 1.73
C HIS A 180 4.46 -15.05 2.75
N ASP A 181 3.36 -15.56 3.30
CA ASP A 181 3.38 -16.71 4.21
C ASP A 181 3.84 -17.99 3.51
N ALA A 182 3.31 -18.28 2.31
CA ALA A 182 3.68 -19.47 1.54
C ALA A 182 5.15 -19.48 1.09
N GLU A 183 5.68 -18.31 0.76
CA GLU A 183 7.05 -18.09 0.30
C GLU A 183 8.07 -17.93 1.45
N GLY A 184 7.61 -17.97 2.72
CA GLY A 184 8.47 -17.86 3.89
C GLY A 184 9.14 -16.48 4.05
N VAL A 185 8.52 -15.43 3.51
CA VAL A 185 9.00 -14.04 3.61
C VAL A 185 7.97 -13.22 4.37
N PRO A 186 7.77 -13.45 5.68
CA PRO A 186 6.71 -12.78 6.43
C PRO A 186 6.99 -11.27 6.48
N LEU A 187 5.94 -10.49 6.20
CA LEU A 187 6.01 -9.03 6.24
C LEU A 187 6.16 -8.47 7.66
N GLY A 188 5.81 -9.24 8.69
CA GLY A 188 5.92 -8.80 10.07
C GLY A 188 7.11 -9.37 10.84
N ARG A 189 7.52 -8.67 11.91
CA ARG A 189 8.48 -9.20 12.89
C ARG A 189 7.85 -10.41 13.59
N GLY A 190 8.24 -11.61 13.15
CA GLY A 190 7.59 -12.86 13.54
C GLY A 190 7.75 -13.23 15.01
N GLY A 191 6.85 -14.11 15.45
CA GLY A 191 7.05 -14.93 16.64
C GLY A 191 5.93 -15.94 16.79
N ALA A 192 6.02 -17.09 16.11
CA ALA A 192 5.39 -18.39 16.44
C ALA A 192 3.91 -18.45 16.89
N LYS A 193 3.13 -17.36 16.73
CA LYS A 193 1.74 -17.22 17.21
C LYS A 193 0.78 -16.71 16.14
N VAL A 194 1.22 -16.60 14.89
CA VAL A 194 0.36 -16.12 13.78
C VAL A 194 -0.81 -17.08 13.52
N GLN A 195 -0.65 -18.39 13.80
CA GLN A 195 -1.77 -19.35 13.76
C GLN A 195 -2.85 -19.09 14.83
N ARG A 196 -2.54 -18.41 15.95
CA ARG A 196 -3.56 -18.00 16.93
C ARG A 196 -4.18 -16.63 16.61
N GLN A 197 -3.48 -15.77 15.89
CA GLN A 197 -4.01 -14.45 15.52
C GLN A 197 -4.87 -14.45 14.25
N GLN A 198 -4.72 -15.41 13.34
CA GLN A 198 -5.69 -15.59 12.25
C GLN A 198 -7.10 -15.96 12.76
N HIS A 199 -7.21 -16.61 13.93
CA HIS A 199 -8.49 -16.83 14.62
C HIS A 199 -8.94 -15.66 15.52
N GLN A 200 -8.10 -14.64 15.70
CA GLN A 200 -8.42 -13.44 16.48
C GLN A 200 -8.72 -12.23 15.59
N MET A 201 -8.24 -12.17 14.35
CA MET A 201 -8.64 -11.13 13.38
C MET A 201 -10.05 -11.32 12.83
N THR A 202 -10.59 -12.54 12.85
CA THR A 202 -12.04 -12.76 12.63
C THR A 202 -12.90 -12.21 13.78
N ASN A 203 -12.32 -12.02 14.97
CA ASN A 203 -13.02 -11.46 16.14
C ASN A 203 -12.65 -10.00 16.45
N ALA A 204 -11.59 -9.45 15.83
CA ALA A 204 -11.21 -8.04 15.93
C ALA A 204 -12.01 -7.13 14.95
N VAL A 205 -13.06 -7.67 14.34
CA VAL A 205 -14.18 -6.94 13.73
C VAL A 205 -14.92 -6.06 14.75
N VAL A 206 -14.56 -6.15 16.04
CA VAL A 206 -15.10 -5.31 17.12
C VAL A 206 -14.00 -4.38 17.68
N SER A 207 -13.58 -3.40 16.88
CA SER A 207 -13.14 -2.11 17.42
C SER A 207 -14.00 -1.03 16.77
N ASP A 208 -15.25 -1.02 17.24
CA ASP A 208 -16.39 -0.26 16.73
C ASP A 208 -16.21 1.27 16.78
N THR A 209 -15.16 1.77 17.44
CA THR A 209 -15.08 3.20 17.78
C THR A 209 -14.44 4.09 16.71
N ALA A 210 -13.60 3.53 15.84
CA ALA A 210 -12.98 4.28 14.73
C ALA A 210 -13.91 4.28 13.51
N LEU A 211 -14.45 3.10 13.17
CA LEU A 211 -15.40 2.94 12.08
C LEU A 211 -16.71 3.70 12.34
N SER A 212 -17.23 3.68 13.59
CA SER A 212 -18.42 4.46 13.96
C SER A 212 -18.18 5.96 13.86
N ARG A 213 -16.98 6.46 14.21
CA ARG A 213 -16.66 7.89 14.07
C ARG A 213 -16.56 8.32 12.61
N GLU A 214 -16.02 7.47 11.74
CA GLU A 214 -15.98 7.74 10.30
C GLU A 214 -17.36 7.66 9.64
N LEU A 215 -18.22 6.73 10.08
CA LEU A 215 -19.62 6.63 9.66
C LEU A 215 -20.44 7.84 10.11
N GLU A 216 -20.29 8.28 11.37
CA GLU A 216 -20.95 9.50 11.87
C GLU A 216 -20.54 10.75 11.09
N ALA A 217 -19.25 10.88 10.76
CA ALA A 217 -18.74 11.98 9.96
C ALA A 217 -19.31 11.95 8.52
N TYR A 218 -19.44 10.75 7.93
CA TYR A 218 -20.03 10.57 6.62
C TYR A 218 -21.54 10.87 6.61
N GLU A 219 -22.28 10.42 7.62
CA GLU A 219 -23.71 10.73 7.78
C GLU A 219 -23.98 12.21 8.05
N ALA A 220 -23.10 12.87 8.81
CA ALA A 220 -23.15 14.31 9.03
C ALA A 220 -22.89 15.09 7.73
N MET A 221 -21.97 14.61 6.88
CA MET A 221 -21.72 15.19 5.56
C MET A 221 -22.90 14.99 4.61
N LYS A 222 -23.52 13.79 4.58
CA LYS A 222 -24.75 13.51 3.82
C LYS A 222 -25.90 14.45 4.22
N ARG A 223 -26.08 14.66 5.53
CA ARG A 223 -27.05 15.62 6.07
C ARG A 223 -26.77 17.06 5.63
N ARG A 224 -25.51 17.50 5.68
CA ARG A 224 -25.11 18.85 5.24
C ARG A 224 -25.32 19.10 3.75
N LEU A 225 -25.20 18.06 2.93
CA LEU A 225 -25.38 18.12 1.48
C LEU A 225 -26.85 17.93 1.05
N GLY A 226 -27.79 17.74 1.99
CA GLY A 226 -29.21 17.54 1.67
C GLY A 226 -29.51 16.24 0.92
N LEU A 227 -28.59 15.27 0.95
CA LEU A 227 -28.67 14.04 0.14
C LEU A 227 -29.52 12.94 0.79
N ASN A 228 -30.12 13.19 1.95
CA ASN A 228 -30.96 12.22 2.64
C ASN A 228 -32.29 11.99 1.89
N ASP A 229 -32.83 13.01 1.21
CA ASP A 229 -34.12 12.93 0.52
C ASP A 229 -33.98 12.50 -0.96
N ALA A 230 -32.76 12.51 -1.52
CA ALA A 230 -32.52 12.15 -2.93
C ALA A 230 -32.35 10.64 -3.16
N LEU A 231 -32.11 9.86 -2.10
CA LEU A 231 -31.90 8.40 -2.16
C LEU A 231 -32.96 7.60 -1.39
N GLY A 232 -33.90 8.28 -0.73
CA GLY A 232 -35.08 7.69 -0.07
C GLY A 232 -36.34 7.96 -0.88
N GLY A 233 -36.39 7.42 -2.10
CA GLY A 233 -37.53 7.57 -3.01
C GLY A 233 -37.96 6.23 -3.58
N ASN A 234 -38.90 5.59 -2.86
CA ASN A 234 -39.58 4.29 -3.03
C ASN A 234 -38.81 3.03 -2.63
#